data_AF-A0A0S3TZA7-F1
#
_entry.id   AF-A0A0S3TZA7-F1
#
_cell.length_a   1.000
_cell.length_b   1.000
_cell.length_c   1.000
_cell.angle_alpha   90.00
_cell.angle_beta   90.00
_cell.angle_gamma   90.00
#
_symmetry.space_group_name_H-M   'P 1'
#
loop_
_entity.id
_entity.type
_entity.pdbx_description
1 polymer ?
#
loop_
_entity_poly.entity_id
_entity_poly.type
_entity_poly.pdbx_seq_one_letter_code
_entity_poly.pdbx_strand_id
1 'polypeptide(L)'
;MGTMSGCLGYRALEDFVERHQAALLAVMKLPHKRLPSYSTIRRTMVRVDFVALTNAFNAWAQETISVPEQTAIAVDGKSIKASVEEYDSAYQDFVAVVSAFCTQLGVVIGLQARHNGSESEITTVQTLLEVLQVQGVCFSMDALHTQKNR
;
A
#
# COMPACT_ATOMS: atom_id res chain seq x y z
N MET A 1 -12.86 -4.92 -2.97
CA MET A 1 -14.20 -5.13 -3.58
C MET A 1 -15.05 -3.85 -3.57
N GLY A 2 -15.43 -3.31 -2.40
CA GLY A 2 -16.24 -2.08 -2.35
C GLY A 2 -15.58 -0.87 -3.02
N THR A 3 -14.31 -0.59 -2.71
CA THR A 3 -13.54 0.50 -3.34
C THR A 3 -13.40 0.34 -4.85
N MET A 4 -13.10 -0.88 -5.32
CA MET A 4 -13.05 -1.23 -6.75
C MET A 4 -14.40 -1.06 -7.47
N SER A 5 -15.51 -1.06 -6.72
CA SER A 5 -16.86 -0.84 -7.22
C SER A 5 -17.28 0.65 -7.14
N GLY A 6 -16.35 1.56 -6.87
CA GLY A 6 -16.62 2.99 -6.76
C GLY A 6 -17.12 3.46 -5.39
N CYS A 7 -17.19 2.59 -4.39
CA CYS A 7 -17.58 2.97 -3.02
C CYS A 7 -16.39 3.60 -2.28
N LEU A 8 -16.17 4.90 -2.48
CA LEU A 8 -15.00 5.62 -1.95
C LEU A 8 -15.20 6.21 -0.54
N GLY A 9 -16.43 6.23 -0.03
CA GLY A 9 -16.77 6.76 1.29
C GLY A 9 -17.22 5.69 2.29
N TYR A 10 -17.10 5.95 3.59
CA TYR A 10 -17.47 4.99 4.64
C TYR A 10 -18.94 4.55 4.57
N ARG A 11 -19.87 5.47 4.28
CA ARG A 11 -21.30 5.13 4.12
C ARG A 11 -21.55 4.30 2.87
N ALA A 12 -20.93 4.66 1.75
CA ALA A 12 -21.02 3.86 0.53
C ALA A 12 -20.45 2.45 0.70
N LEU A 13 -19.42 2.28 1.54
CA LEU A 13 -18.90 0.96 1.92
C LEU A 13 -19.87 0.18 2.81
N GLU A 14 -20.57 0.84 3.72
CA GLU A 14 -21.66 0.21 4.48
C GLU A 14 -22.80 -0.24 3.55
N ASP A 15 -23.26 0.63 2.66
CA ASP A 15 -24.29 0.28 1.66
C ASP A 15 -23.86 -0.92 0.80
N PHE A 16 -22.57 -0.98 0.42
CA PHE A 16 -22.00 -2.12 -0.29
C PHE A 16 -22.03 -3.40 0.55
N VAL A 17 -21.65 -3.30 1.83
CA VAL A 17 -21.66 -4.42 2.77
C VAL A 17 -23.07 -4.96 2.97
N GLU A 18 -24.08 -4.09 3.14
CA GLU A 18 -25.48 -4.49 3.28
C GLU A 18 -26.00 -5.16 2.01
N ARG A 19 -25.77 -4.53 0.84
CA ARG A 19 -26.22 -5.05 -0.46
C ARG A 19 -25.63 -6.42 -0.80
N HIS A 20 -24.39 -6.67 -0.39
CA HIS A 20 -23.65 -7.89 -0.75
C HIS A 20 -23.39 -8.82 0.44
N GLN A 21 -24.13 -8.68 1.54
CA GLN A 21 -23.88 -9.40 2.80
C GLN A 21 -23.76 -10.91 2.62
N ALA A 22 -24.71 -11.54 1.90
CA ALA A 22 -24.71 -12.98 1.69
C ALA A 22 -23.44 -13.47 0.95
N ALA A 23 -23.03 -12.75 -0.09
CA ALA A 23 -21.81 -13.06 -0.85
C ALA A 23 -20.55 -12.85 -0.01
N LEU A 24 -20.49 -11.76 0.76
CA LEU A 24 -19.36 -11.48 1.65
C LEU A 24 -19.19 -12.56 2.72
N LEU A 25 -20.29 -13.02 3.33
CA LEU A 25 -20.25 -14.10 4.31
C LEU A 25 -19.77 -15.42 3.70
N ALA A 26 -20.21 -15.73 2.47
CA ALA A 26 -19.78 -16.93 1.77
C ALA A 26 -18.28 -16.90 1.41
N VAL A 27 -17.79 -15.77 0.90
CA VAL A 27 -16.39 -15.61 0.46
C VAL A 27 -15.43 -15.53 1.65
N MET A 28 -15.75 -14.72 2.66
CA MET A 28 -14.84 -14.47 3.79
C MET A 28 -14.94 -15.52 4.90
N LYS A 29 -15.92 -16.42 4.86
CA LYS A 29 -16.14 -17.48 5.86
C LYS A 29 -16.12 -16.94 7.31
N LEU A 30 -16.76 -15.78 7.51
CA LEU A 30 -16.72 -15.08 8.80
C LEU A 30 -17.50 -15.83 9.89
N PRO A 31 -17.01 -15.83 11.14
CA PRO A 31 -17.67 -16.52 12.25
C PRO A 31 -19.00 -15.85 12.65
N HIS A 32 -19.18 -14.57 12.32
CA HIS A 32 -20.35 -13.79 12.69
C HIS A 32 -21.12 -13.31 11.45
N LYS A 33 -22.45 -13.41 11.50
CA LYS A 33 -23.34 -12.96 10.41
C LYS A 33 -23.46 -11.45 10.30
N ARG A 34 -23.19 -10.72 11.40
CA ARG A 34 -23.25 -9.27 11.43
C ARG A 34 -21.96 -8.69 10.85
N LEU A 35 -22.09 -7.97 9.75
CA LEU A 35 -20.97 -7.31 9.08
C LEU A 35 -20.73 -5.90 9.64
N PRO A 36 -19.54 -5.30 9.41
CA PRO A 36 -19.19 -3.99 9.93
C PRO A 36 -20.09 -2.86 9.40
N SER A 37 -20.55 -2.01 10.31
CA SER A 37 -21.18 -0.71 9.97
C SER A 37 -20.15 0.33 9.54
N TYR A 38 -20.59 1.47 8.99
CA TYR A 38 -19.70 2.57 8.60
C TYR A 38 -18.82 3.03 9.77
N SER A 39 -19.40 3.08 10.98
CA SER A 39 -18.70 3.46 12.21
C SER A 39 -17.58 2.47 12.55
N THR A 40 -17.81 1.19 12.29
CA THR A 40 -16.82 0.13 12.52
C THR A 40 -15.70 0.23 11.51
N ILE A 41 -16.03 0.34 10.21
CA ILE A 41 -15.05 0.51 9.13
C ILE A 41 -14.18 1.74 9.40
N ARG A 42 -14.79 2.89 9.71
CA ARG A 42 -14.06 4.13 10.02
C ARG A 42 -13.11 3.95 11.20
N ARG A 43 -13.58 3.39 12.32
CA ARG A 43 -12.73 3.18 13.51
C ARG A 43 -11.57 2.25 13.24
N THR A 44 -11.77 1.22 12.42
CA THR A 44 -10.69 0.35 11.99
C THR A 44 -9.69 1.14 11.16
N MET A 45 -10.13 1.77 10.06
CA MET A 45 -9.24 2.50 9.13
C MET A 45 -8.41 3.59 9.83
N VAL A 46 -8.99 4.32 10.79
CA VAL A 46 -8.27 5.37 11.55
C VAL A 46 -7.23 4.80 12.52
N ARG A 47 -7.34 3.52 12.91
CA ARG A 47 -6.44 2.87 13.87
C ARG A 47 -5.46 1.91 13.22
N VAL A 48 -5.54 1.72 11.90
CA VAL A 48 -4.58 0.87 11.20
C VAL A 48 -3.23 1.56 11.23
N ASP A 49 -2.23 0.88 11.76
CA ASP A 49 -0.84 1.30 11.67
C ASP A 49 -0.32 1.06 10.24
N PHE A 50 0.18 2.11 9.59
CA PHE A 50 0.62 2.06 8.20
C PHE A 50 1.87 1.20 8.01
N VAL A 51 2.79 1.19 8.97
CA VAL A 51 4.02 0.40 8.91
C VAL A 51 3.67 -1.09 9.06
N ALA A 52 2.84 -1.43 10.04
CA ALA A 52 2.38 -2.80 10.25
C ALA A 52 1.58 -3.32 9.05
N LEU A 53 0.71 -2.50 8.46
CA LEU A 53 -0.01 -2.86 7.24
C LEU A 53 0.94 -3.10 6.06
N THR A 54 1.95 -2.25 5.89
CA THR A 54 2.97 -2.38 4.84
C THR A 54 3.74 -3.68 4.98
N ASN A 55 4.17 -4.01 6.20
CA ASN A 55 4.88 -5.26 6.48
C ASN A 55 4.00 -6.50 6.22
N ALA A 56 2.74 -6.46 6.66
CA ALA A 56 1.79 -7.54 6.40
C ALA A 56 1.51 -7.73 4.91
N PHE A 57 1.39 -6.62 4.16
CA PHE A 57 1.25 -6.65 2.71
C PHE A 57 2.48 -7.28 2.04
N ASN A 58 3.69 -6.87 2.40
CA ASN A 58 4.92 -7.40 1.81
C ASN A 58 5.07 -8.90 2.06
N ALA A 59 4.80 -9.36 3.28
CA ALA A 59 4.84 -10.79 3.60
C ALA A 59 3.84 -11.59 2.75
N TRP A 60 2.60 -11.10 2.63
CA TRP A 60 1.59 -11.73 1.77
C TRP A 60 1.98 -11.73 0.29
N ALA A 61 2.52 -10.61 -0.21
CA ALA A 61 2.93 -10.46 -1.60
C ALA A 61 4.07 -11.43 -1.95
N GLN A 62 5.07 -11.56 -1.08
CA GLN A 62 6.18 -12.52 -1.24
C GLN A 62 5.70 -13.97 -1.25
N GLU A 63 4.71 -14.32 -0.42
CA GLU A 63 4.16 -15.68 -0.36
C GLU A 63 3.29 -16.01 -1.58
N THR A 64 2.55 -15.02 -2.11
CA THR A 64 1.47 -15.25 -3.07
C THR A 64 1.86 -14.93 -4.51
N ILE A 65 2.79 -14.00 -4.73
CA ILE A 65 3.12 -13.49 -6.07
C ILE A 65 4.48 -14.05 -6.51
N SER A 66 4.46 -14.86 -7.57
CA SER A 66 5.68 -15.28 -8.26
C SER A 66 6.02 -14.29 -9.35
N VAL A 67 7.14 -13.57 -9.19
CA VAL A 67 7.62 -12.59 -10.17
C VAL A 67 8.32 -13.32 -11.32
N PRO A 68 7.88 -13.16 -12.58
CA PRO A 68 8.54 -13.79 -13.71
C PRO A 68 9.94 -13.20 -13.94
N GLU A 69 10.87 -14.02 -14.40
CA GLU A 69 12.17 -13.55 -14.88
C GLU A 69 12.02 -12.56 -16.03
N GLN A 70 13.02 -11.69 -16.21
CA GLN A 70 13.11 -10.69 -17.28
C GLN A 70 11.94 -9.68 -17.29
N THR A 71 11.23 -9.56 -16.17
CA THR A 71 10.13 -8.60 -16.02
C THR A 71 10.66 -7.21 -15.67
N ALA A 72 9.96 -6.18 -16.16
CA ALA A 72 10.18 -4.79 -15.74
C ALA A 72 9.38 -4.46 -14.46
N ILE A 73 10.07 -3.91 -13.46
CA ILE A 73 9.51 -3.44 -12.21
C ILE A 73 9.65 -1.92 -12.15
N ALA A 74 8.53 -1.22 -12.10
CA ALA A 74 8.51 0.23 -11.92
C ALA A 74 8.50 0.56 -10.43
N VAL A 75 9.40 1.45 -10.00
CA VAL A 75 9.46 1.92 -8.61
C VAL A 75 9.15 3.40 -8.57
N ASP A 76 8.14 3.77 -7.77
CA ASP A 76 7.61 5.13 -7.68
C ASP A 76 7.15 5.46 -6.26
N GLY A 77 7.42 6.69 -5.83
CA GLY A 77 7.00 7.25 -4.55
C GLY A 77 5.72 8.09 -4.69
N LYS A 78 4.72 7.81 -3.84
CA LYS A 78 3.48 8.59 -3.75
C LYS A 78 3.23 9.07 -2.33
N SER A 79 2.99 10.37 -2.19
CA SER A 79 2.52 10.97 -0.93
C SER A 79 1.05 10.63 -0.68
N ILE A 80 0.73 10.22 0.54
CA ILE A 80 -0.66 9.98 0.94
C ILE A 80 -1.33 11.33 1.20
N LYS A 81 -2.54 11.54 0.65
CA LYS A 81 -3.29 12.77 0.92
C LYS A 81 -3.77 12.79 2.37
N ALA A 82 -3.70 13.97 3.00
CA ALA A 82 -4.20 14.23 4.36
C ALA A 82 -3.53 13.39 5.47
N SER A 83 -2.28 12.99 5.28
CA SER A 83 -1.45 12.31 6.30
C SER A 83 -0.46 13.25 6.98
N VAL A 84 -0.69 14.57 6.91
CA VAL A 84 0.19 15.56 7.55
C VAL A 84 -0.01 15.53 9.06
N GLU A 85 1.08 15.35 9.78
CA GLU A 85 1.19 15.63 11.21
C GLU A 85 1.94 16.97 11.39
N GLU A 86 1.69 17.66 12.50
CA GLU A 86 2.29 18.99 12.78
C GLU A 86 2.00 20.07 11.71
N TYR A 87 0.74 20.24 11.35
CA TYR A 87 0.28 21.15 10.27
C TYR A 87 0.73 22.62 10.41
N ASP A 88 1.08 23.06 11.63
CA ASP A 88 1.51 24.42 11.97
C ASP A 88 3.04 24.64 11.86
N SER A 89 3.82 23.62 11.49
CA SER A 89 5.27 23.71 11.31
C SER A 89 5.66 23.91 9.83
N ALA A 90 6.77 24.62 9.59
CA ALA A 90 7.38 24.71 8.25
C ALA A 90 7.88 23.35 7.73
N TYR A 91 8.05 22.38 8.63
CA TYR A 91 8.39 20.99 8.32
C TYR A 91 7.16 20.12 8.56
N GLN A 92 6.26 20.07 7.56
CA GLN A 92 5.12 19.16 7.60
C GLN A 92 5.63 17.73 7.40
N ASP A 93 5.48 16.88 8.42
CA ASP A 93 5.74 15.45 8.27
C ASP A 93 4.51 14.77 7.69
N PHE A 94 4.70 13.97 6.65
CA PHE A 94 3.62 13.21 6.05
C PHE A 94 4.14 11.84 5.63
N VAL A 95 3.23 10.86 5.66
CA VAL A 95 3.52 9.51 5.18
C VAL A 95 3.51 9.48 3.66
N ALA A 96 4.63 9.04 3.08
CA ALA A 96 4.73 8.66 1.69
C ALA A 96 4.95 7.14 1.58
N VAL A 97 4.60 6.58 0.44
CA VAL A 97 4.81 5.16 0.16
C VAL A 97 5.54 5.02 -1.15
N VAL A 98 6.64 4.26 -1.13
CA VAL A 98 7.33 3.80 -2.34
C VAL A 98 6.77 2.43 -2.69
N SER A 99 6.39 2.25 -3.94
CA SER A 99 5.81 1.00 -4.44
C SER A 99 6.66 0.40 -5.55
N ALA A 100 6.80 -0.93 -5.54
CA ALA A 100 7.38 -1.70 -6.62
C ALA A 100 6.26 -2.39 -7.40
N PHE A 101 6.06 -1.99 -8.66
CA PHE A 101 4.99 -2.44 -9.51
C PHE A 101 5.52 -3.36 -10.62
N CYS A 102 5.06 -4.60 -10.62
CA CYS A 102 5.37 -5.57 -11.66
C CYS A 102 4.50 -5.30 -12.89
N THR A 103 5.09 -4.76 -13.95
CA THR A 103 4.37 -4.30 -15.14
C THR A 103 3.67 -5.45 -15.88
N GLN A 104 4.29 -6.63 -15.92
CA GLN A 104 3.74 -7.80 -16.60
C GLN A 104 2.53 -8.39 -15.87
N LEU A 105 2.57 -8.42 -14.53
CA LEU A 105 1.46 -8.95 -13.73
C LEU A 105 0.39 -7.90 -13.44
N GLY A 106 0.71 -6.61 -13.59
CA GLY A 106 -0.19 -5.52 -13.28
C GLY A 106 -0.46 -5.33 -11.79
N VAL A 107 0.46 -5.77 -10.93
CA VAL A 107 0.30 -5.72 -9.46
C VAL A 107 1.52 -5.12 -8.77
N VAL A 108 1.27 -4.53 -7.60
CA VAL A 108 2.33 -4.15 -6.66
C VAL A 108 2.85 -5.40 -5.98
N ILE A 109 4.18 -5.56 -5.98
CA ILE A 109 4.88 -6.72 -5.39
C ILE A 109 5.58 -6.38 -4.07
N GLY A 110 5.69 -5.09 -3.75
CA GLY A 110 6.21 -4.62 -2.46
C GLY A 110 5.96 -3.13 -2.27
N LEU A 111 5.90 -2.73 -1.00
CA LEU A 111 5.64 -1.37 -0.54
C LEU A 111 6.63 -1.02 0.58
N GLN A 112 7.06 0.22 0.65
CA GLN A 112 7.80 0.75 1.79
C GLN A 112 7.22 2.11 2.18
N ALA A 113 6.71 2.20 3.40
CA ALA A 113 6.28 3.47 3.98
C ALA A 113 7.50 4.27 4.43
N ARG A 114 7.44 5.58 4.27
CA ARG A 114 8.43 6.55 4.77
C ARG A 114 7.74 7.77 5.34
N HIS A 115 8.41 8.39 6.30
CA HIS A 115 8.08 9.73 6.79
C HIS A 115 8.95 10.74 6.05
N ASN A 116 8.35 11.78 5.48
CA ASN A 116 9.09 12.74 4.67
C ASN A 116 10.07 13.60 5.48
N GLY A 117 9.83 13.76 6.79
CA GLY A 117 10.72 14.51 7.67
C GLY A 117 12.02 13.79 8.06
N SER A 118 12.09 12.46 7.92
CA SER A 118 13.19 11.64 8.47
C SER A 118 13.98 10.86 7.43
N GLU A 119 13.35 10.40 6.35
CA GLU A 119 13.96 9.46 5.41
C GLU A 119 13.96 9.99 3.97
N SER A 120 15.11 9.86 3.32
CA SER A 120 15.21 10.15 1.89
C SER A 120 14.58 9.03 1.08
N GLU A 121 13.88 9.38 0.00
CA GLU A 121 13.23 8.40 -0.88
C GLU A 121 14.22 7.41 -1.49
N ILE A 122 15.46 7.83 -1.76
CA ILE A 122 16.52 6.95 -2.25
C ILE A 122 16.82 5.84 -1.22
N THR A 123 16.92 6.18 0.06
CA THR A 123 17.13 5.20 1.13
C THR A 123 15.93 4.26 1.24
N THR A 124 14.71 4.79 1.17
CA THR A 124 13.47 4.00 1.20
C THR A 124 13.41 2.99 0.05
N VAL A 125 13.82 3.39 -1.15
CA VAL A 125 13.94 2.51 -2.32
C VAL A 125 14.95 1.39 -2.05
N GLN A 126 16.13 1.71 -1.51
CA GLN A 126 17.16 0.70 -1.21
C GLN A 126 16.61 -0.36 -0.25
N THR A 127 15.96 0.06 0.83
CA THR A 127 15.28 -0.85 1.77
C THR A 127 14.23 -1.70 1.08
N LEU A 128 13.40 -1.11 0.20
CA LEU A 128 12.37 -1.86 -0.53
C LEU A 128 12.99 -2.95 -1.41
N LEU A 129 14.09 -2.66 -2.11
CA LEU A 129 14.77 -3.62 -2.97
C LEU A 129 15.39 -4.77 -2.16
N GLU A 130 15.94 -4.48 -0.98
CA GLU A 130 16.46 -5.50 -0.05
C GLU A 130 15.36 -6.42 0.46
N VAL A 131 14.17 -5.89 0.75
CA VAL A 131 13.00 -6.67 1.17
C VAL A 131 12.50 -7.55 0.03
N LEU A 132 12.42 -7.04 -1.20
CA LEU A 132 11.85 -7.78 -2.34
C LEU A 132 12.65 -9.03 -2.73
N GLN A 133 13.99 -9.01 -2.60
CA GLN A 133 14.88 -10.13 -2.94
C GLN A 133 14.67 -10.73 -4.35
N VAL A 134 14.23 -9.92 -5.31
CA VAL A 134 13.99 -10.34 -6.70
C VAL A 134 15.26 -10.24 -7.55
N GLN A 135 15.47 -11.21 -8.43
CA GLN A 135 16.63 -11.29 -9.33
C GLN A 135 16.19 -11.47 -10.78
N GLY A 136 17.09 -11.16 -11.73
CA GLY A 136 16.82 -11.34 -13.16
C GLY A 136 15.76 -10.40 -13.72
N VAL A 137 15.50 -9.28 -13.04
CA VAL A 137 14.48 -8.27 -13.40
C VAL A 137 15.13 -6.95 -13.78
N CYS A 138 14.39 -6.10 -14.50
CA CYS A 138 14.81 -4.75 -14.84
C CYS A 138 14.03 -3.74 -13.98
N PHE A 139 14.72 -2.87 -13.24
CA PHE A 139 14.08 -1.79 -12.50
C PHE A 139 14.02 -0.51 -13.33
N SER A 140 12.87 0.15 -13.34
CA SER A 140 12.71 1.50 -13.88
C SER A 140 12.33 2.45 -12.76
N MET A 141 13.03 3.57 -12.68
CA MET A 141 12.88 4.58 -11.63
C MET A 141 13.10 5.97 -12.21
N ASP A 142 12.59 7.00 -11.54
CA ASP A 142 12.83 8.39 -11.94
C ASP A 142 14.33 8.77 -11.85
N ALA A 143 14.73 9.72 -12.69
CA ALA A 143 16.11 10.23 -12.72
C ALA A 143 16.56 10.83 -11.37
N LEU A 144 15.61 11.22 -10.51
CA LEU A 144 15.85 11.70 -9.15
C LEU A 144 16.57 10.67 -8.26
N HIS A 145 16.52 9.38 -8.60
CA HIS A 145 17.21 8.33 -7.85
C HIS A 145 18.69 8.13 -8.26
N THR A 146 19.17 8.87 -9.27
CA THR A 146 20.57 8.80 -9.69
C THR A 146 21.48 9.40 -8.63
N GLN A 147 22.54 8.68 -8.26
CA GLN A 147 23.55 9.15 -7.31
C GLN A 147 24.81 9.56 -8.07
N LYS A 148 25.41 10.68 -7.67
CA LYS A 148 26.74 11.05 -8.16
C LYS A 148 27.78 10.26 -7.35
N ASN A 149 28.71 9.62 -8.05
CA ASN A 149 29.91 9.09 -7.40
C ASN A 149 30.64 10.25 -6.71
N ARG A 150 30.95 10.07 -5.43
CA ARG A 150 31.78 10.98 -4.66
C ARG A 150 33.20 10.47 -4.64
#